data_AF-A0A9N9AVQ9-F1
#
_entry.id   AF-A0A9N9AVQ9-F1
#
_cell.length_a   1.000
_cell.length_b   1.000
_cell.length_c   1.000
_cell.angle_alpha   90.00
_cell.angle_beta   90.00
_cell.angle_gamma   90.00
#
_symmetry.space_group_name_H-M   'P 1'
#
loop_
_entity.id
_entity.type
_entity.pdbx_description
1 polymer ?
#
loop_
_entity_poly.entity_id
_entity_poly.type
_entity_poly.pdbx_seq_one_letter_code
_entity_poly.pdbx_strand_id
1 'polypeptide(L)'
;MSGFSFNLLKTIDPRFRLGKLIFSRNKHEKILDTPNWFVYTMRGSVPHLTPDNLQTIPVDALGITLEHFLEAQPPPSTHFVGGIHKFLNLEDYLLFFDVRDSGKLQHISFNTDKFVSVVTDQGCRKVTPEEYVRYMNIYNPDIFASMADLISVKNPSLKRVKKSVDRTLNWLDETLEKTEEGIHVFGVVTGHDRHEERVRSAQETASRNVAGFVLNGLDLDMTSKERLDLMKISLNHLPKNKPRVAYGLGAPGLTIGIDIFDTSYPSEETSLGHGLTFLILENGIQNEQEKFINLWDNKYRTDFRPILDGSELIKQLTSTSKIKRPSYKTIINWVNTSWNAVDMGLIQ
;
A
#
# COMPACT_ATOMS: atom_id res chain seq x y z
N MET A 1 -15.85 -1.21 -21.51
CA MET A 1 -14.71 -0.30 -21.29
C MET A 1 -14.54 -0.14 -19.80
N SER A 2 -13.32 -0.30 -19.30
CA SER A 2 -13.00 0.06 -17.92
C SER A 2 -12.74 1.55 -17.82
N GLY A 3 -13.20 2.15 -16.73
CA GLY A 3 -13.10 3.58 -16.47
C GLY A 3 -12.41 3.83 -15.15
N PHE A 4 -11.73 4.96 -15.05
CA PHE A 4 -11.08 5.43 -13.83
C PHE A 4 -11.29 6.92 -13.66
N SER A 5 -11.67 7.33 -12.46
CA SER A 5 -11.71 8.74 -12.10
C SER A 5 -11.37 8.93 -10.62
N PHE A 6 -10.79 10.08 -10.30
CA PHE A 6 -10.56 10.51 -8.93
C PHE A 6 -11.31 11.81 -8.68
N ASN A 7 -12.29 11.75 -7.78
CA ASN A 7 -13.10 12.88 -7.39
C ASN A 7 -12.64 13.40 -6.03
N LEU A 8 -11.90 14.51 -6.04
CA LEU A 8 -11.54 15.22 -4.82
C LEU A 8 -12.74 15.99 -4.29
N LEU A 9 -13.28 15.58 -3.14
CA LEU A 9 -14.50 16.15 -2.55
C LEU A 9 -14.19 17.37 -1.69
N LYS A 10 -13.20 17.24 -0.81
CA LYS A 10 -12.82 18.30 0.13
C LYS A 10 -11.34 18.20 0.47
N THR A 11 -10.71 19.36 0.56
CA THR A 11 -9.42 19.51 1.25
C THR A 11 -9.72 20.16 2.60
N ILE A 12 -9.60 19.42 3.69
CA ILE A 12 -9.89 19.93 5.04
C ILE A 12 -8.70 20.79 5.54
N ASP A 13 -7.50 20.38 5.15
CA ASP A 13 -6.20 21.01 5.36
C ASP A 13 -5.35 20.61 4.13
N PRO A 14 -4.35 21.40 3.67
CA PRO A 14 -3.38 20.91 2.66
C PRO A 14 -2.79 19.52 2.97
N ARG A 15 -2.83 19.09 4.24
CA ARG A 15 -2.48 17.75 4.70
C ARG A 15 -3.53 16.68 4.42
N PHE A 16 -4.83 16.96 4.44
CA PHE A 16 -5.87 15.92 4.36
C PHE A 16 -6.81 16.11 3.17
N ARG A 17 -6.88 15.07 2.34
CA ARG A 17 -7.66 15.04 1.09
C ARG A 17 -8.75 13.98 1.18
N LEU A 18 -9.99 14.45 1.29
CA LEU A 18 -11.17 13.60 1.22
C LEU A 18 -11.61 13.50 -0.24
N GLY A 19 -11.66 12.28 -0.75
CA GLY A 19 -11.95 12.01 -2.15
C GLY A 19 -12.53 10.63 -2.37
N LYS A 20 -12.74 10.28 -3.64
CA LYS A 20 -13.22 8.97 -4.08
C LYS A 20 -12.48 8.56 -5.34
N LEU A 21 -11.91 7.36 -5.35
CA LEU A 21 -11.49 6.68 -6.58
C LEU A 21 -12.67 5.85 -7.07
N ILE A 22 -13.04 6.03 -8.33
CA ILE A 22 -14.13 5.32 -8.96
C ILE A 22 -13.56 4.48 -10.09
N PHE A 23 -13.79 3.18 -10.02
CA PHE A 23 -13.38 2.20 -11.01
C PHE A 23 -14.62 1.61 -11.64
N SER A 24 -14.62 1.50 -12.96
CA SER A 24 -15.63 0.76 -13.69
C SER A 24 -14.98 -0.43 -14.37
N ARG A 25 -15.47 -1.65 -14.13
CA ARG A 25 -15.04 -2.85 -14.85
C ARG A 25 -16.25 -3.75 -15.10
N ASN A 26 -16.41 -4.23 -16.33
CA ASN A 26 -17.51 -5.15 -16.71
C ASN A 26 -18.91 -4.69 -16.26
N LYS A 27 -19.19 -3.38 -16.31
CA LYS A 27 -20.43 -2.72 -15.86
C LYS A 27 -20.63 -2.68 -14.33
N HIS A 28 -19.66 -3.11 -13.55
CA HIS A 28 -19.67 -2.95 -12.10
C HIS A 28 -18.80 -1.74 -11.73
N GLU A 29 -19.35 -0.87 -10.89
CA GLU A 29 -18.64 0.28 -10.34
C GLU A 29 -18.15 -0.05 -8.93
N LYS A 30 -16.86 0.20 -8.66
CA LYS A 30 -16.25 0.12 -7.34
C LYS A 30 -15.79 1.51 -6.92
N ILE A 31 -16.07 1.86 -5.68
CA ILE A 31 -15.74 3.17 -5.12
C ILE A 31 -14.84 2.93 -3.90
N LEU A 32 -13.69 3.59 -3.90
CA LEU A 32 -12.76 3.62 -2.77
C LEU A 32 -12.71 5.04 -2.22
N ASP A 33 -13.21 5.25 -1.01
CA ASP A 33 -13.13 6.54 -0.32
C ASP A 33 -11.68 6.81 0.10
N THR A 34 -11.18 8.05 0.00
CA THR A 34 -9.83 8.45 0.44
C THR A 34 -9.87 9.38 1.65
N PRO A 35 -8.92 9.26 2.60
CA PRO A 35 -7.76 8.35 2.59
C PRO A 35 -8.13 6.88 2.82
N ASN A 36 -7.38 5.96 2.20
CA ASN A 36 -7.56 4.50 2.34
C ASN A 36 -6.22 3.74 2.33
N TRP A 37 -6.30 2.41 2.31
CA TRP A 37 -5.16 1.50 2.27
C TRP A 37 -5.32 0.45 1.17
N PHE A 38 -4.22 0.12 0.50
CA PHE A 38 -4.06 -1.16 -0.17
C PHE A 38 -3.58 -2.18 0.86
N VAL A 39 -4.44 -3.15 1.19
CA VAL A 39 -4.09 -4.17 2.16
C VAL A 39 -3.01 -5.06 1.58
N TYR A 40 -1.89 -5.16 2.29
CA TYR A 40 -0.74 -5.96 1.93
C TYR A 40 -1.11 -7.44 1.83
N THR A 41 -0.66 -8.09 0.76
CA THR A 41 -0.86 -9.52 0.55
C THR A 41 0.43 -10.20 0.16
N MET A 42 0.49 -11.51 0.43
CA MET A 42 1.47 -12.41 -0.15
C MET A 42 0.75 -13.39 -1.08
N ARG A 43 1.13 -13.40 -2.37
CA ARG A 43 0.45 -14.21 -3.40
C ARG A 43 -1.09 -14.02 -3.41
N GLY A 44 -1.59 -12.83 -3.06
CA GLY A 44 -3.03 -12.54 -3.01
C GLY A 44 -3.74 -12.89 -1.71
N SER A 45 -3.05 -13.48 -0.73
CA SER A 45 -3.60 -13.74 0.59
C SER A 45 -3.06 -12.74 1.62
N VAL A 46 -3.93 -12.20 2.47
CA VAL A 46 -3.49 -11.38 3.60
C VAL A 46 -2.77 -12.31 4.60
N PRO A 47 -1.52 -12.01 5.02
CA PRO A 47 -0.76 -12.89 5.89
C PRO A 47 -1.54 -13.24 7.17
N HIS A 48 -1.55 -14.52 7.52
CA HIS A 48 -2.18 -15.07 8.73
C HIS A 48 -3.71 -14.93 8.83
N LEU A 49 -4.39 -14.40 7.80
CA LEU A 49 -5.85 -14.29 7.77
C LEU A 49 -6.45 -15.26 6.75
N THR A 50 -7.38 -16.09 7.23
CA THR A 50 -8.23 -16.89 6.35
C THR A 50 -9.26 -16.00 5.65
N PRO A 51 -9.83 -16.44 4.51
CA PRO A 51 -10.91 -15.70 3.84
C PRO A 51 -12.09 -15.37 4.77
N ASP A 52 -12.47 -16.30 5.65
CA ASP A 52 -13.57 -16.10 6.61
C ASP A 52 -13.26 -14.97 7.60
N ASN A 53 -12.01 -14.90 8.09
CA ASN A 53 -11.58 -13.82 8.96
C ASN A 53 -11.46 -12.49 8.21
N LEU A 54 -11.00 -12.52 6.96
CA LEU A 54 -10.87 -11.33 6.13
C LEU A 54 -12.22 -10.65 5.89
N GLN A 55 -13.30 -11.42 5.74
CA GLN A 55 -14.67 -10.88 5.59
C GLN A 55 -15.17 -10.09 6.81
N THR A 56 -14.54 -10.28 7.98
CA THR A 56 -14.89 -9.52 9.20
C THR A 56 -14.27 -8.13 9.23
N ILE A 57 -13.32 -7.85 8.34
CA ILE A 57 -12.54 -6.60 8.28
C ILE A 57 -12.99 -5.82 7.04
N PRO A 58 -13.19 -4.49 7.13
CA PRO A 58 -13.52 -3.67 5.98
C PRO A 58 -12.30 -3.56 5.06
N VAL A 59 -12.23 -4.44 4.05
CA VAL A 59 -11.17 -4.47 3.04
C VAL A 59 -11.79 -4.22 1.67
N ASP A 60 -11.42 -3.11 1.05
CA ASP A 60 -11.93 -2.71 -0.27
C ASP A 60 -10.89 -2.93 -1.38
N ALA A 61 -9.60 -2.85 -1.04
CA ALA A 61 -8.50 -2.90 -1.99
C ALA A 61 -7.29 -3.66 -1.45
N LEU A 62 -6.63 -4.42 -2.33
CA LEU A 62 -5.51 -5.29 -2.01
C LEU A 62 -4.30 -4.90 -2.87
N GLY A 63 -3.12 -4.86 -2.23
CA GLY A 63 -1.83 -4.74 -2.88
C GLY A 63 -1.29 -6.13 -3.24
N ILE A 64 -1.03 -6.36 -4.52
CA ILE A 64 -0.44 -7.57 -5.07
C ILE A 64 0.91 -7.24 -5.67
N THR A 65 1.87 -8.17 -5.61
CA THR A 65 3.23 -7.93 -6.09
C THR A 65 3.60 -9.00 -7.09
N LEU A 66 4.22 -8.61 -8.21
CA LEU A 66 4.62 -9.56 -9.25
C LEU A 66 5.65 -10.54 -8.72
N GLU A 67 6.61 -10.09 -7.90
CA GLU A 67 7.71 -10.92 -7.41
C GLU A 67 7.26 -12.22 -6.74
N HIS A 68 6.06 -12.24 -6.14
CA HIS A 68 5.48 -13.43 -5.51
C HIS A 68 5.01 -14.48 -6.51
N PHE A 69 4.89 -14.18 -7.80
CA PHE A 69 4.40 -15.13 -8.82
C PHE A 69 5.51 -15.59 -9.77
N LEU A 70 6.77 -15.22 -9.53
CA LEU A 70 7.85 -15.47 -10.48
C LEU A 70 8.57 -16.81 -10.23
N GLU A 71 7.82 -17.88 -9.96
CA GLU A 71 8.37 -19.24 -9.82
C GLU A 71 8.89 -19.87 -11.13
N ALA A 72 8.43 -19.40 -12.30
CA ALA A 72 8.89 -19.85 -13.61
C ALA A 72 8.88 -18.72 -14.66
N GLN A 73 9.36 -19.00 -15.87
CA GLN A 73 9.37 -18.05 -16.99
C GLN A 73 8.69 -18.66 -18.23
N PRO A 74 7.46 -18.21 -18.58
CA PRO A 74 6.61 -17.29 -17.83
C PRO A 74 6.03 -17.95 -16.55
N PRO A 75 5.53 -17.16 -15.58
CA PRO A 75 4.80 -17.68 -14.43
C PRO A 75 3.66 -18.63 -14.82
N PRO A 76 3.44 -19.76 -14.14
CA PRO A 76 2.29 -20.63 -14.39
C PRO A 76 0.95 -19.88 -14.33
N SER A 77 0.80 -18.93 -13.41
CA SER A 77 -0.39 -18.06 -13.28
C SER A 77 -0.73 -17.27 -14.55
N THR A 78 0.22 -16.98 -15.44
CA THR A 78 -0.08 -16.27 -16.70
C THR A 78 -0.83 -17.14 -17.72
N HIS A 79 -0.87 -18.45 -17.52
CA HIS A 79 -1.64 -19.36 -18.39
C HIS A 79 -3.12 -19.45 -17.98
N PHE A 80 -3.49 -18.89 -16.83
CA PHE A 80 -4.87 -18.95 -16.35
C PHE A 80 -5.79 -18.01 -17.13
N VAL A 81 -6.87 -18.56 -17.67
CA VAL A 81 -7.87 -17.80 -18.43
C VAL A 81 -8.81 -17.08 -17.48
N GLY A 82 -8.78 -15.74 -17.50
CA GLY A 82 -9.67 -14.88 -16.70
C GLY A 82 -8.98 -13.76 -15.92
N GLY A 83 -7.65 -13.65 -16.03
CA GLY A 83 -6.88 -12.62 -15.33
C GLY A 83 -6.68 -12.92 -13.85
N ILE A 84 -6.02 -12.00 -13.16
CA ILE A 84 -5.52 -12.24 -11.80
C ILE A 84 -6.62 -12.26 -10.74
N HIS A 85 -7.68 -11.46 -10.91
CA HIS A 85 -8.83 -11.45 -9.99
C HIS A 85 -9.44 -12.84 -9.86
N LYS A 86 -9.72 -13.50 -10.98
CA LYS A 86 -10.31 -14.84 -10.99
C LYS A 86 -9.33 -15.93 -10.55
N PHE A 87 -8.05 -15.76 -10.90
CA PHE A 87 -7.00 -16.68 -10.42
C PHE A 87 -6.91 -16.70 -8.89
N LEU A 88 -7.05 -15.54 -8.26
CA LEU A 88 -6.96 -15.38 -6.80
C LEU A 88 -8.31 -15.48 -6.07
N ASN A 89 -9.43 -15.58 -6.80
CA ASN A 89 -10.79 -15.48 -6.24
C ASN A 89 -11.00 -14.15 -5.45
N LEU A 90 -10.62 -13.03 -6.09
CA LEU A 90 -10.66 -11.67 -5.55
C LEU A 90 -11.48 -10.71 -6.43
N GLU A 91 -12.51 -11.21 -7.10
CA GLU A 91 -13.35 -10.44 -8.03
C GLU A 91 -14.04 -9.23 -7.37
N ASP A 92 -14.29 -9.30 -6.07
CA ASP A 92 -14.95 -8.24 -5.30
C ASP A 92 -13.98 -7.13 -4.84
N TYR A 93 -12.67 -7.34 -4.92
CA TYR A 93 -11.66 -6.37 -4.46
C TYR A 93 -11.07 -5.53 -5.60
N LEU A 94 -10.59 -4.34 -5.27
CA LEU A 94 -9.71 -3.57 -6.16
C LEU A 94 -8.28 -4.08 -6.01
N LEU A 95 -7.61 -4.38 -7.13
CA LEU A 95 -6.25 -4.89 -7.11
C LEU A 95 -5.27 -3.83 -7.63
N PHE A 96 -4.34 -3.43 -6.75
CA PHE A 96 -3.18 -2.63 -7.07
C PHE A 96 -1.96 -3.53 -7.22
N PHE A 97 -1.25 -3.44 -8.35
CA PHE A 97 -0.04 -4.23 -8.62
C PHE A 97 1.25 -3.40 -8.53
N ASP A 98 2.30 -3.95 -7.93
CA ASP A 98 3.67 -3.45 -8.07
C ASP A 98 4.61 -4.60 -8.49
N VAL A 99 5.78 -4.27 -9.03
CA VAL A 99 6.82 -5.24 -9.38
C VAL A 99 7.47 -5.85 -8.13
N ARG A 100 7.57 -5.09 -7.04
CA ARG A 100 8.25 -5.48 -5.79
C ARG A 100 7.33 -5.42 -4.57
N ASP A 101 7.66 -6.25 -3.59
CA ASP A 101 7.01 -6.32 -2.29
C ASP A 101 7.41 -5.14 -1.40
N SER A 102 6.41 -4.39 -0.95
CA SER A 102 6.59 -3.22 -0.07
C SER A 102 7.22 -3.58 1.27
N GLY A 103 7.00 -4.79 1.79
CA GLY A 103 7.61 -5.29 3.02
C GLY A 103 9.06 -5.78 2.86
N LYS A 104 9.59 -5.84 1.62
CA LYS A 104 10.96 -6.36 1.35
C LYS A 104 11.85 -5.37 0.59
N LEU A 105 11.48 -4.09 0.54
CA LEU A 105 12.22 -3.07 -0.22
C LEU A 105 13.66 -2.81 0.26
N GLN A 106 14.07 -3.29 1.43
CA GLN A 106 15.43 -3.09 1.94
C GLN A 106 16.48 -4.02 1.28
N HIS A 107 16.06 -5.18 0.76
CA HIS A 107 16.95 -6.23 0.22
C HIS A 107 17.05 -6.20 -1.30
N ILE A 108 17.21 -5.01 -1.87
CA ILE A 108 17.22 -4.82 -3.32
C ILE A 108 18.59 -5.17 -3.91
N SER A 109 18.59 -6.11 -4.86
CA SER A 109 19.70 -6.37 -5.78
C SER A 109 19.87 -5.25 -6.82
N PHE A 110 21.04 -5.15 -7.45
CA PHE A 110 21.32 -4.05 -8.38
C PHE A 110 20.36 -4.01 -9.58
N ASN A 111 19.97 -2.79 -9.97
CA ASN A 111 19.16 -2.53 -11.16
C ASN A 111 20.04 -2.04 -12.31
N THR A 112 19.64 -2.36 -13.54
CA THR A 112 20.30 -1.86 -14.76
C THR A 112 19.35 -0.99 -15.57
N ASP A 113 19.77 -0.53 -16.75
CA ASP A 113 18.88 0.19 -17.67
C ASP A 113 17.85 -0.77 -18.31
N LYS A 114 18.14 -2.08 -18.31
CA LYS A 114 17.35 -3.12 -18.99
C LYS A 114 16.37 -3.86 -18.08
N PHE A 115 16.62 -3.87 -16.77
CA PHE A 115 15.83 -4.68 -15.84
C PHE A 115 15.89 -4.17 -14.40
N VAL A 116 14.83 -4.50 -13.67
CA VAL A 116 14.75 -4.49 -12.21
C VAL A 116 15.07 -5.88 -11.68
N SER A 117 15.86 -5.97 -10.61
CA SER A 117 16.10 -7.24 -9.92
C SER A 117 15.05 -7.46 -8.84
N VAL A 118 14.45 -8.64 -8.75
CA VAL A 118 13.46 -8.98 -7.72
C VAL A 118 13.91 -10.24 -6.99
N VAL A 119 13.60 -10.34 -5.70
CA VAL A 119 13.93 -11.52 -4.89
C VAL A 119 12.66 -12.34 -4.76
N THR A 120 12.72 -13.58 -5.22
CA THR A 120 11.62 -14.53 -5.22
C THR A 120 11.94 -15.67 -4.26
N ASP A 121 10.98 -16.54 -3.98
CA ASP A 121 11.22 -17.78 -3.22
C ASP A 121 12.25 -18.70 -3.89
N GLN A 122 12.47 -18.54 -5.21
CA GLN A 122 13.46 -19.28 -6.01
C GLN A 122 14.78 -18.53 -6.20
N GLY A 123 14.97 -17.39 -5.52
CA GLY A 123 16.15 -16.55 -5.61
C GLY A 123 15.95 -15.29 -6.45
N CYS A 124 17.06 -14.68 -6.88
CA CYS A 124 17.05 -13.40 -7.59
C CYS A 124 16.68 -13.57 -9.07
N ARG A 125 15.66 -12.84 -9.53
CA ARG A 125 15.21 -12.81 -10.93
C ARG A 125 15.36 -11.40 -11.50
N LYS A 126 15.60 -11.32 -12.81
CA LYS A 126 15.61 -10.05 -13.56
C LYS A 126 14.29 -9.91 -14.28
N VAL A 127 13.65 -8.76 -14.13
CA VAL A 127 12.38 -8.42 -14.79
C VAL A 127 12.61 -7.21 -15.68
N THR A 128 12.43 -7.39 -16.98
CA THR A 128 12.50 -6.30 -17.96
C THR A 128 11.18 -5.51 -18.00
N PRO A 129 11.18 -4.23 -18.43
CA PRO A 129 9.94 -3.46 -18.59
C PRO A 129 8.94 -4.15 -19.52
N GLU A 130 9.44 -4.71 -20.63
CA GLU A 130 8.62 -5.44 -21.59
C GLU A 130 7.95 -6.68 -20.97
N GLU A 131 8.70 -7.47 -20.19
CA GLU A 131 8.10 -8.62 -19.49
C GLU A 131 7.09 -8.19 -18.44
N TYR A 132 7.37 -7.11 -17.70
CA TYR A 132 6.46 -6.60 -16.68
C TYR A 132 5.12 -6.19 -17.29
N VAL A 133 5.14 -5.35 -18.34
CA VAL A 133 3.93 -4.90 -19.03
C VAL A 133 3.18 -6.08 -19.66
N ARG A 134 3.91 -7.03 -20.26
CA ARG A 134 3.29 -8.26 -20.81
C ARG A 134 2.52 -9.03 -19.73
N TYR A 135 3.10 -9.20 -18.54
CA TYR A 135 2.39 -9.86 -17.43
C TYR A 135 1.22 -9.02 -16.92
N MET A 136 1.33 -7.70 -16.86
CA MET A 136 0.23 -6.83 -16.44
C MET A 136 -0.95 -6.88 -17.42
N ASN A 137 -0.68 -6.92 -18.73
CA ASN A 137 -1.73 -7.08 -19.75
C ASN A 137 -2.46 -8.43 -19.59
N ILE A 138 -1.73 -9.52 -19.30
CA ILE A 138 -2.32 -10.85 -19.05
C ILE A 138 -3.13 -10.86 -17.74
N TYR A 139 -2.56 -10.32 -16.66
CA TYR A 139 -3.19 -10.30 -15.35
C TYR A 139 -4.38 -9.34 -15.29
N ASN A 140 -4.35 -8.25 -16.06
CA ASN A 140 -5.40 -7.23 -16.13
C ASN A 140 -5.85 -6.75 -14.74
N PRO A 141 -4.93 -6.19 -13.92
CA PRO A 141 -5.26 -5.60 -12.62
C PRO A 141 -6.05 -4.29 -12.79
N ASP A 142 -6.64 -3.76 -11.71
CA ASP A 142 -7.35 -2.48 -11.79
C ASP A 142 -6.35 -1.31 -11.90
N ILE A 143 -5.26 -1.37 -11.14
CA ILE A 143 -4.14 -0.41 -11.19
C ILE A 143 -2.82 -1.18 -11.13
N PHE A 144 -1.79 -0.70 -11.81
CA PHE A 144 -0.42 -1.09 -11.46
C PHE A 144 0.55 0.10 -11.49
N ALA A 145 1.57 0.03 -10.65
CA ALA A 145 2.68 0.98 -10.63
C ALA A 145 3.68 0.67 -11.76
N SER A 146 4.13 1.69 -12.48
CA SER A 146 5.26 1.57 -13.41
C SER A 146 6.51 1.12 -12.65
N MET A 147 7.41 0.36 -13.28
CA MET A 147 8.66 -0.02 -12.63
C MET A 147 9.49 1.19 -12.22
N ALA A 148 10.20 1.09 -11.10
CA ALA A 148 11.06 2.14 -10.58
C ALA A 148 12.43 1.63 -10.14
N ASP A 149 13.46 2.44 -10.37
CA ASP A 149 14.81 2.15 -9.89
C ASP A 149 14.98 2.64 -8.45
N LEU A 150 14.56 1.83 -7.48
CA LEU A 150 14.73 2.17 -6.06
C LEU A 150 16.19 1.98 -5.62
N ILE A 151 16.68 2.95 -4.85
CA ILE A 151 18.04 2.94 -4.31
C ILE A 151 17.98 2.42 -2.87
N SER A 152 18.65 1.31 -2.60
CA SER A 152 18.74 0.71 -1.26
C SER A 152 19.96 1.14 -0.44
N VAL A 153 20.97 1.74 -1.08
CA VAL A 153 22.24 2.08 -0.42
C VAL A 153 22.15 3.40 0.33
N LYS A 154 22.75 3.46 1.53
CA LYS A 154 22.90 4.70 2.29
C LYS A 154 23.77 5.70 1.53
N ASN A 155 23.40 6.98 1.56
CA ASN A 155 24.18 8.10 1.00
C ASN A 155 24.62 7.90 -0.48
N PRO A 156 23.68 7.67 -1.41
CA PRO A 156 24.03 7.51 -2.82
C PRO A 156 24.65 8.78 -3.41
N SER A 157 25.56 8.60 -4.37
CA SER A 157 26.08 9.73 -5.15
C SER A 157 24.96 10.40 -5.96
N LEU A 158 25.07 11.71 -6.19
CA LEU A 158 24.11 12.45 -7.02
C LEU A 158 23.93 11.80 -8.40
N LYS A 159 25.02 11.28 -9.00
CA LYS A 159 24.97 10.56 -10.27
C LYS A 159 24.08 9.30 -10.20
N ARG A 160 24.14 8.55 -9.09
CA ARG A 160 23.29 7.35 -8.89
C ARG A 160 21.82 7.72 -8.75
N VAL A 161 21.52 8.82 -8.05
CA VAL A 161 20.16 9.34 -7.87
C VAL A 161 19.59 9.85 -9.20
N LYS A 162 20.33 10.67 -9.94
CA LYS A 162 19.94 11.12 -11.30
C LYS A 162 19.59 9.94 -12.20
N LYS A 163 20.49 8.94 -12.25
CA LYS A 163 20.29 7.73 -13.03
C LYS A 163 19.03 6.95 -12.62
N SER A 164 18.69 6.93 -11.33
CA SER A 164 17.47 6.25 -10.86
C SER A 164 16.19 6.90 -11.37
N VAL A 165 16.16 8.23 -11.37
CA VAL A 165 15.02 9.01 -11.89
C VAL A 165 14.93 8.82 -13.40
N ASP A 166 16.05 8.90 -14.12
CA ASP A 166 16.07 8.74 -15.58
C ASP A 166 15.56 7.35 -16.02
N ARG A 167 16.00 6.28 -15.34
CA ARG A 167 15.50 4.91 -15.58
C ARG A 167 14.02 4.79 -15.32
N THR A 168 13.56 5.34 -14.19
CA THR A 168 12.14 5.28 -13.79
C THR A 168 11.26 5.99 -14.83
N LEU A 169 11.69 7.14 -15.34
CA LEU A 169 10.97 7.87 -16.39
C LEU A 169 10.98 7.11 -17.72
N ASN A 170 12.13 6.55 -18.13
CA ASN A 170 12.21 5.75 -19.36
C ASN A 170 11.30 4.51 -19.30
N TRP A 171 11.29 3.80 -18.17
CA TRP A 171 10.42 2.64 -17.97
C TRP A 171 8.95 3.03 -17.89
N LEU A 172 8.63 4.21 -17.36
CA LEU A 172 7.26 4.75 -17.38
C LEU A 172 6.81 5.00 -18.83
N ASP A 173 7.67 5.62 -19.65
CA ASP A 173 7.35 5.90 -21.05
C ASP A 173 7.11 4.58 -21.82
N GLU A 174 7.97 3.57 -21.64
CA GLU A 174 7.76 2.22 -22.19
C GLU A 174 6.49 1.53 -21.66
N THR A 175 6.16 1.74 -20.38
CA THR A 175 4.95 1.18 -19.75
C THR A 175 3.71 1.75 -20.40
N LEU A 176 3.64 3.07 -20.54
CA LEU A 176 2.48 3.75 -21.11
C LEU A 176 2.27 3.41 -22.59
N GLU A 177 3.35 3.20 -23.35
CA GLU A 177 3.27 2.82 -24.76
C GLU A 177 2.69 1.40 -24.96
N LYS A 178 3.03 0.46 -24.07
CA LYS A 178 2.74 -0.97 -24.24
C LYS A 178 1.55 -1.49 -23.43
N THR A 179 1.02 -0.69 -22.52
CA THR A 179 -0.13 -1.08 -21.68
C THR A 179 -1.40 -1.07 -22.51
N GLU A 180 -2.18 -2.16 -22.41
CA GLU A 180 -3.47 -2.25 -23.11
C GLU A 180 -4.52 -1.30 -22.51
N GLU A 181 -5.49 -0.92 -23.35
CA GLU A 181 -6.58 -0.06 -22.90
C GLU A 181 -7.34 -0.68 -21.72
N GLY A 182 -7.61 0.16 -20.72
CA GLY A 182 -8.45 -0.22 -19.59
C GLY A 182 -7.71 -0.68 -18.33
N ILE A 183 -6.38 -0.77 -18.38
CA ILE A 183 -5.51 -0.95 -17.21
C ILE A 183 -4.91 0.42 -16.83
N HIS A 184 -5.03 0.82 -15.56
CA HIS A 184 -4.62 2.16 -15.13
C HIS A 184 -3.20 2.16 -14.56
N VAL A 185 -2.32 2.95 -15.17
CA VAL A 185 -0.90 3.05 -14.77
C VAL A 185 -0.72 4.17 -13.76
N PHE A 186 -0.11 3.87 -12.61
CA PHE A 186 0.38 4.88 -11.69
C PHE A 186 1.88 5.08 -11.89
N GLY A 187 2.28 6.34 -12.07
CA GLY A 187 3.69 6.69 -12.25
C GLY A 187 4.41 6.78 -10.91
N VAL A 188 5.60 6.20 -10.83
CA VAL A 188 6.40 6.23 -9.59
C VAL A 188 7.28 7.48 -9.53
N VAL A 189 7.31 8.13 -8.37
CA VAL A 189 8.17 9.28 -8.06
C VAL A 189 9.32 8.83 -7.16
N THR A 190 10.55 8.99 -7.65
CA THR A 190 11.79 8.63 -6.95
C THR A 190 12.63 9.89 -6.67
N GLY A 191 13.95 9.76 -6.53
CA GLY A 191 14.85 10.88 -6.20
C GLY A 191 15.54 10.78 -4.83
N HIS A 192 15.29 9.70 -4.06
CA HIS A 192 15.92 9.43 -2.77
C HIS A 192 15.81 10.65 -1.82
N ASP A 193 16.94 11.11 -1.27
CA ASP A 193 17.10 12.25 -0.36
C ASP A 193 17.45 13.56 -1.08
N ARG A 194 17.47 13.59 -2.43
CA ARG A 194 17.86 14.77 -3.22
C ARG A 194 16.63 15.57 -3.61
N HIS A 195 16.49 16.76 -3.02
CA HIS A 195 15.34 17.63 -3.23
C HIS A 195 15.09 17.95 -4.71
N GLU A 196 16.12 18.36 -5.44
CA GLU A 196 16.01 18.70 -6.88
C GLU A 196 15.56 17.50 -7.72
N GLU A 197 16.05 16.30 -7.40
CA GLU A 197 15.66 15.08 -8.12
C GLU A 197 14.23 14.63 -7.75
N ARG A 198 13.78 14.86 -6.52
CA ARG A 198 12.38 14.66 -6.10
C ARG A 198 11.42 15.60 -6.84
N VAL A 199 11.81 16.86 -7.00
CA VAL A 199 11.05 17.85 -7.80
C VAL A 199 11.00 17.42 -9.26
N ARG A 200 12.16 17.12 -9.85
CA ARG A 200 12.28 16.69 -11.25
C ARG A 200 11.46 15.43 -11.52
N SER A 201 11.60 14.40 -10.67
CA SER A 201 10.84 13.16 -10.82
C SER A 201 9.34 13.43 -10.72
N ALA A 202 8.87 14.28 -9.80
CA ALA A 202 7.46 14.60 -9.69
C ALA A 202 6.91 15.35 -10.92
N GLN A 203 7.62 16.39 -11.38
CA GLN A 203 7.21 17.19 -12.54
C GLN A 203 7.19 16.38 -13.84
N GLU A 204 8.25 15.61 -14.08
CA GLU A 204 8.36 14.77 -15.28
C GLU A 204 7.34 13.64 -15.26
N THR A 205 7.14 12.94 -14.15
CA THR A 205 6.08 11.92 -14.06
C THR A 205 4.69 12.55 -14.25
N ALA A 206 4.45 13.75 -13.73
CA ALA A 206 3.18 14.46 -13.87
C ALA A 206 2.89 14.95 -15.30
N SER A 207 3.90 15.13 -16.15
CA SER A 207 3.70 15.50 -17.56
C SER A 207 3.25 14.32 -18.43
N ARG A 208 3.37 13.08 -17.94
CA ARG A 208 2.86 11.87 -18.61
C ARG A 208 1.38 11.61 -18.31
N ASN A 209 0.73 10.85 -19.20
CA ASN A 209 -0.67 10.46 -19.06
C ASN A 209 -0.87 9.30 -18.06
N VAL A 210 -0.45 9.48 -16.81
CA VAL A 210 -0.65 8.52 -15.71
C VAL A 210 -1.97 8.74 -15.01
N ALA A 211 -2.59 7.68 -14.48
CA ALA A 211 -3.83 7.75 -13.72
C ALA A 211 -3.63 8.30 -12.30
N GLY A 212 -2.45 8.06 -11.71
CA GLY A 212 -2.09 8.48 -10.36
C GLY A 212 -0.58 8.41 -10.13
N PHE A 213 -0.17 8.64 -8.89
CA PHE A 213 1.24 8.68 -8.52
C PHE A 213 1.54 7.79 -7.32
N VAL A 214 2.69 7.12 -7.35
CA VAL A 214 3.23 6.37 -6.21
C VAL A 214 4.51 7.05 -5.74
N LEU A 215 4.54 7.49 -4.48
CA LEU A 215 5.75 7.99 -3.83
C LEU A 215 6.48 6.80 -3.22
N ASN A 216 7.73 6.59 -3.64
CA ASN A 216 8.54 5.45 -3.22
C ASN A 216 9.97 5.89 -2.82
N GLY A 217 10.71 5.01 -2.14
CA GLY A 217 12.11 5.22 -1.74
C GLY A 217 12.29 6.25 -0.62
N LEU A 218 11.37 6.30 0.34
CA LEU A 218 11.31 7.27 1.44
C LEU A 218 11.50 6.64 2.84
N ASP A 219 11.81 5.34 2.89
CA ASP A 219 11.79 4.55 4.13
C ASP A 219 13.17 4.11 4.63
N LEU A 220 14.22 4.27 3.82
CA LEU A 220 15.56 3.78 4.15
C LEU A 220 16.32 4.83 4.96
N ASP A 221 16.41 4.60 6.27
CA ASP A 221 17.23 5.36 7.22
C ASP A 221 16.88 6.86 7.36
N MET A 222 15.66 7.25 7.01
CA MET A 222 15.16 8.61 7.18
C MET A 222 14.36 8.72 8.47
N THR A 223 14.57 9.80 9.22
CA THR A 223 13.68 10.17 10.32
C THR A 223 12.27 10.48 9.78
N SER A 224 11.24 10.34 10.62
CA SER A 224 9.86 10.70 10.25
C SER A 224 9.75 12.12 9.69
N LYS A 225 10.57 13.05 10.19
CA LYS A 225 10.60 14.45 9.74
C LYS A 225 11.21 14.60 8.35
N GLU A 226 12.38 13.99 8.10
CA GLU A 226 13.02 14.03 6.78
C GLU A 226 12.12 13.42 5.71
N ARG A 227 11.52 12.27 6.02
CA ARG A 227 10.53 11.61 5.17
C ARG A 227 9.39 12.55 4.82
N LEU A 228 8.80 13.19 5.83
CA LEU A 228 7.69 14.12 5.67
C LEU A 228 8.07 15.32 4.77
N ASP A 229 9.25 15.88 4.96
CA ASP A 229 9.71 17.04 4.19
C ASP A 229 9.99 16.67 2.73
N LEU A 230 10.60 15.51 2.48
CA LEU A 230 10.78 14.96 1.12
C LEU A 230 9.45 14.64 0.43
N MET A 231 8.48 14.09 1.17
CA MET A 231 7.12 13.86 0.66
C MET A 231 6.47 15.18 0.25
N LYS A 232 6.49 16.22 1.10
CA LYS A 232 5.94 17.54 0.77
C LYS A 232 6.54 18.10 -0.53
N ILE A 233 7.86 17.98 -0.68
CA ILE A 233 8.57 18.44 -1.88
C ILE A 233 7.98 17.78 -3.12
N SER A 234 7.90 16.45 -3.17
CA SER A 234 7.29 15.77 -4.31
C SER A 234 5.83 16.17 -4.52
N LEU A 235 5.02 16.18 -3.46
CA LEU A 235 3.58 16.42 -3.54
C LEU A 235 3.20 17.82 -4.02
N ASN A 236 4.03 18.83 -3.74
CA ASN A 236 3.83 20.21 -4.20
C ASN A 236 3.91 20.33 -5.73
N HIS A 237 4.56 19.38 -6.39
CA HIS A 237 4.71 19.36 -7.85
C HIS A 237 3.81 18.33 -8.55
N LEU A 238 2.97 17.63 -7.79
CA LEU A 238 1.99 16.71 -8.34
C LEU A 238 0.61 17.38 -8.49
N PRO A 239 -0.14 17.09 -9.56
CA PRO A 239 -1.47 17.65 -9.74
C PRO A 239 -2.42 17.18 -8.63
N LYS A 240 -3.35 18.05 -8.22
CA LYS A 240 -4.26 17.79 -7.10
C LYS A 240 -5.45 16.92 -7.48
N ASN A 241 -5.78 16.83 -8.76
CA ASN A 241 -6.92 16.08 -9.30
C ASN A 241 -6.58 14.61 -9.64
N LYS A 242 -5.43 14.11 -9.22
CA LYS A 242 -5.03 12.70 -9.34
C LYS A 242 -4.69 12.14 -7.97
N PRO A 243 -4.92 10.85 -7.71
CA PRO A 243 -4.63 10.24 -6.41
C PRO A 243 -3.13 10.06 -6.23
N ARG A 244 -2.71 10.09 -4.97
CA ARG A 244 -1.31 9.90 -4.56
C ARG A 244 -1.23 8.75 -3.55
N VAL A 245 -0.37 7.79 -3.85
CA VAL A 245 -0.11 6.60 -3.03
C VAL A 245 1.24 6.78 -2.35
N ALA A 246 1.32 6.46 -1.07
CA ALA A 246 2.60 6.20 -0.42
C ALA A 246 2.75 4.69 -0.22
N TYR A 247 3.83 4.12 -0.76
CA TYR A 247 4.00 2.67 -0.84
C TYR A 247 5.33 2.25 -0.22
N GLY A 248 5.29 1.22 0.63
CA GLY A 248 6.44 0.74 1.40
C GLY A 248 6.94 1.80 2.39
N LEU A 249 6.03 2.55 3.00
CA LEU A 249 6.37 3.35 4.17
C LEU A 249 6.25 2.47 5.41
N GLY A 250 7.24 2.54 6.30
CA GLY A 250 7.14 1.95 7.64
C GLY A 250 6.11 2.67 8.50
N ALA A 251 6.39 2.79 9.80
CA ALA A 251 5.41 3.25 10.78
C ALA A 251 4.62 4.51 10.35
N PRO A 252 3.28 4.51 10.50
CA PRO A 252 2.46 5.64 10.08
C PRO A 252 2.92 6.92 10.77
N GLY A 253 2.93 7.98 9.98
CA GLY A 253 3.26 9.34 10.38
C GLY A 253 2.24 10.30 9.79
N LEU A 254 2.27 11.56 10.22
CA LEU A 254 1.37 12.62 9.74
C LEU A 254 1.28 12.62 8.20
N THR A 255 0.10 12.25 7.71
CA THR A 255 -0.22 11.98 6.32
C THR A 255 -0.48 13.29 5.59
N ILE A 256 0.54 13.87 4.95
CA ILE A 256 0.34 15.11 4.19
C ILE A 256 0.06 14.76 2.75
N GLY A 257 -1.13 15.09 2.26
CA GLY A 257 -1.48 15.11 0.85
C GLY A 257 -1.50 13.75 0.15
N ILE A 258 -1.41 12.64 0.88
CA ILE A 258 -1.52 11.25 0.40
C ILE A 258 -2.97 10.80 0.49
N ASP A 259 -3.41 10.07 -0.53
CA ASP A 259 -4.77 9.56 -0.67
C ASP A 259 -4.85 8.06 -0.33
N ILE A 260 -3.77 7.28 -0.56
CA ILE A 260 -3.74 5.84 -0.26
C ILE A 260 -2.38 5.43 0.32
N PHE A 261 -2.39 4.53 1.30
CA PHE A 261 -1.19 3.89 1.88
C PHE A 261 -1.18 2.39 1.58
N ASP A 262 -0.10 1.67 1.85
CA ASP A 262 -0.14 0.21 1.95
C ASP A 262 -0.02 -0.27 3.41
N THR A 263 -0.42 -1.50 3.68
CA THR A 263 -0.39 -2.08 5.05
C THR A 263 0.74 -3.09 5.26
N SER A 264 1.88 -2.91 4.60
CA SER A 264 3.06 -3.75 4.84
C SER A 264 3.59 -3.59 6.27
N TYR A 265 3.62 -2.37 6.81
CA TYR A 265 4.10 -2.09 8.16
C TYR A 265 3.39 -2.91 9.26
N PRO A 266 2.05 -2.94 9.39
CA PRO A 266 1.39 -3.82 10.37
C PRO A 266 1.72 -5.31 10.20
N SER A 267 1.94 -5.75 8.97
CA SER A 267 2.26 -7.16 8.67
C SER A 267 3.69 -7.51 9.10
N GLU A 268 4.63 -6.59 8.91
CA GLU A 268 6.01 -6.70 9.39
C GLU A 268 6.06 -6.74 10.93
N GLU A 269 5.37 -5.80 11.60
CA GLU A 269 5.30 -5.72 13.05
C GLU A 269 4.68 -7.00 13.66
N THR A 270 3.63 -7.53 13.03
CA THR A 270 3.03 -8.82 13.43
C THR A 270 4.05 -9.97 13.35
N SER A 271 4.90 -9.99 12.31
CA SER A 271 5.92 -11.03 12.13
C SER A 271 7.02 -10.97 13.19
N LEU A 272 7.24 -9.79 13.79
CA LEU A 272 8.15 -9.58 14.93
C LEU A 272 7.47 -9.89 16.28
N GLY A 273 6.17 -10.20 16.29
CA GLY A 273 5.36 -10.39 17.50
C GLY A 273 5.09 -9.09 18.25
N HIS A 274 5.03 -7.98 17.52
CA HIS A 274 4.66 -6.69 18.05
C HIS A 274 3.15 -6.46 17.91
N GLY A 275 2.54 -5.84 18.93
CA GLY A 275 1.18 -5.34 18.89
C GLY A 275 1.18 -3.82 18.71
N LEU A 276 0.50 -3.30 17.70
CA LEU A 276 0.42 -1.84 17.47
C LEU A 276 -0.44 -1.16 18.55
N THR A 277 0.04 -0.03 19.07
CA THR A 277 -0.55 0.68 20.23
C THR A 277 -0.77 2.17 20.01
N PHE A 278 -0.43 2.70 18.83
CA PHE A 278 -0.75 4.09 18.48
C PHE A 278 -2.17 4.21 17.93
N LEU A 279 -2.77 5.38 18.13
CA LEU A 279 -4.05 5.74 17.51
C LEU A 279 -3.84 6.95 16.60
N ILE A 280 -4.43 6.90 15.41
CA ILE A 280 -4.47 8.05 14.50
C ILE A 280 -5.76 8.82 14.82
N LEU A 281 -5.61 10.00 15.42
CA LEU A 281 -6.68 10.90 15.81
C LEU A 281 -6.74 12.11 14.88
N GLU A 282 -7.88 12.84 14.90
CA GLU A 282 -8.05 14.09 14.16
C GLU A 282 -6.97 15.15 14.49
N ASN A 283 -6.43 15.12 15.71
CA ASN A 283 -5.41 16.05 16.20
C ASN A 283 -3.97 15.52 16.11
N GLY A 284 -3.75 14.33 15.53
CA GLY A 284 -2.42 13.73 15.41
C GLY A 284 -2.37 12.27 15.87
N ILE A 285 -1.18 11.77 16.13
CA ILE A 285 -0.98 10.37 16.56
C ILE A 285 -0.86 10.33 18.09
N GLN A 286 -1.79 9.65 18.76
CA GLN A 286 -1.65 9.31 20.18
C GLN A 286 -0.64 8.17 20.32
N ASN A 287 0.23 8.26 21.33
CA ASN A 287 1.35 7.34 21.56
C ASN A 287 2.40 7.34 20.42
N GLU A 288 2.72 8.52 19.87
CA GLU A 288 3.73 8.65 18.79
C GLU A 288 5.11 8.09 19.17
N GLN A 289 5.46 8.10 20.47
CA GLN A 289 6.74 7.60 20.99
C GLN A 289 6.81 6.08 21.12
N GLU A 290 5.70 5.41 21.44
CA GLU A 290 5.62 3.95 21.62
C GLU A 290 4.51 3.40 20.72
N LYS A 291 4.88 3.21 19.44
CA LYS A 291 3.97 2.79 18.37
C LYS A 291 3.57 1.32 18.48
N PHE A 292 4.34 0.52 19.19
CA PHE A 292 4.05 -0.89 19.39
C PHE A 292 4.56 -1.35 20.75
N ILE A 293 4.02 -2.47 21.20
CA ILE A 293 4.54 -3.25 22.32
C ILE A 293 5.13 -4.56 21.80
N ASN A 294 6.25 -4.99 22.35
CA ASN A 294 6.81 -6.31 22.06
C ASN A 294 6.16 -7.36 22.98
N LEU A 295 5.30 -8.22 22.42
CA LEU A 295 4.57 -9.22 23.20
C LEU A 295 5.45 -10.35 23.73
N TRP A 296 6.70 -10.45 23.25
CA TRP A 296 7.70 -11.38 23.79
C TRP A 296 8.36 -10.87 25.08
N ASP A 297 8.17 -9.60 25.46
CA ASP A 297 8.74 -9.08 26.69
C ASP A 297 8.11 -9.72 27.92
N ASN A 298 8.96 -10.15 28.87
CA ASN A 298 8.53 -10.80 30.11
C ASN A 298 7.51 -9.99 30.93
N LYS A 299 7.48 -8.66 30.79
CA LYS A 299 6.52 -7.77 31.48
C LYS A 299 5.06 -8.07 31.11
N TYR A 300 4.80 -8.65 29.92
CA TYR A 300 3.44 -8.96 29.45
C TYR A 300 3.02 -10.41 29.74
N ARG A 301 3.88 -11.26 30.31
CA ARG A 301 3.58 -12.68 30.59
C ARG A 301 2.33 -12.87 31.46
N THR A 302 2.04 -11.90 32.33
CA THR A 302 0.89 -11.91 33.25
C THR A 302 -0.03 -10.71 33.03
N ASP A 303 0.10 -10.02 31.90
CA ASP A 303 -0.76 -8.89 31.55
C ASP A 303 -1.95 -9.40 30.73
N PHE A 304 -3.14 -9.38 31.33
CA PHE A 304 -4.38 -9.87 30.71
C PHE A 304 -5.19 -8.76 30.04
N ARG A 305 -4.65 -7.53 29.98
CA ARG A 305 -5.32 -6.43 29.30
C ARG A 305 -5.25 -6.63 27.79
N PRO A 306 -6.24 -6.16 27.02
CA PRO A 306 -6.14 -6.19 25.56
C PRO A 306 -4.99 -5.29 25.09
N ILE A 307 -4.46 -5.58 23.89
CA ILE A 307 -3.38 -4.78 23.25
C ILE A 307 -3.81 -3.30 23.13
N LEU A 308 -5.08 -3.07 22.79
CA LEU A 308 -5.73 -1.76 22.80
C LEU A 308 -7.04 -1.86 23.57
N ASP A 309 -7.33 -0.87 24.42
CA ASP A 309 -8.58 -0.82 25.18
C ASP A 309 -9.77 -0.61 24.22
N GLY A 310 -10.69 -1.57 24.17
CA GLY A 310 -11.87 -1.53 23.29
C GLY A 310 -12.77 -0.31 23.51
N SER A 311 -12.70 0.35 24.68
CA SER A 311 -13.43 1.59 24.95
C SER A 311 -12.92 2.78 24.14
N GLU A 312 -11.64 2.83 23.75
CA GLU A 312 -11.10 3.85 22.84
C GLU A 312 -11.51 3.59 21.38
N LEU A 313 -11.51 2.32 20.96
CA LEU A 313 -11.94 1.92 19.60
C LEU A 313 -13.45 2.20 19.38
N ILE A 314 -14.28 1.89 20.37
CA ILE A 314 -15.74 2.11 20.34
C ILE A 314 -16.08 3.61 20.37
N LYS A 315 -15.37 4.43 21.16
CA LYS A 315 -15.56 5.89 21.18
C LYS A 315 -15.27 6.53 19.81
N GLN A 316 -14.32 5.99 19.04
CA GLN A 316 -13.98 6.50 17.71
C GLN A 316 -14.96 6.08 16.61
N LEU A 317 -15.44 4.83 16.64
CA LEU A 317 -16.47 4.35 15.71
C LEU A 317 -17.82 5.04 15.94
N THR A 318 -18.09 5.52 17.17
CA THR A 318 -19.33 6.22 17.52
C THR A 318 -19.26 7.73 17.34
N SER A 319 -18.08 8.36 17.41
CA SER A 319 -17.90 9.81 17.19
C SER A 319 -17.90 10.21 15.69
N THR A 320 -17.54 9.30 14.79
CA THR A 320 -17.51 9.49 13.33
C THR A 320 -18.87 9.22 12.66
N SER A 321 -19.96 9.74 13.27
CA SER A 321 -21.37 9.48 12.92
C SER A 321 -21.86 10.06 11.58
N LYS A 322 -21.10 9.83 10.49
CA LYS A 322 -21.55 9.96 9.09
C LYS A 322 -21.09 8.84 8.16
N ILE A 323 -20.31 7.87 8.63
CA ILE A 323 -19.96 6.70 7.82
C ILE A 323 -20.95 5.57 8.11
N LYS A 324 -21.84 5.27 7.16
CA LYS A 324 -22.70 4.09 7.22
C LYS A 324 -21.83 2.83 7.07
N ARG A 325 -21.60 2.10 8.17
CA ARG A 325 -21.43 0.62 8.35
C ARG A 325 -20.45 0.33 9.51
N PRO A 326 -20.59 -0.75 10.31
CA PRO A 326 -21.68 -1.74 10.44
C PRO A 326 -22.72 -1.31 11.48
N SER A 327 -23.85 -2.02 11.58
CA SER A 327 -24.86 -1.70 12.61
C SER A 327 -24.23 -1.79 14.00
N TYR A 328 -24.59 -0.86 14.90
CA TYR A 328 -24.24 -0.87 16.32
C TYR A 328 -24.40 -2.26 16.99
N LYS A 329 -25.35 -3.06 16.47
CA LYS A 329 -25.64 -4.44 16.87
C LYS A 329 -24.55 -5.46 16.51
N THR A 330 -23.80 -5.24 15.42
CA THR A 330 -22.75 -6.14 14.93
C THR A 330 -21.46 -6.01 15.74
N ILE A 331 -21.09 -4.77 16.10
CA ILE A 331 -19.91 -4.50 16.94
C ILE A 331 -20.17 -4.99 18.37
N ILE A 332 -21.37 -4.73 18.92
CA ILE A 332 -21.77 -5.26 20.23
C ILE A 332 -21.83 -6.79 20.20
N ASN A 333 -22.34 -7.42 19.14
CA ASN A 333 -22.33 -8.87 19.06
C ASN A 333 -20.91 -9.43 19.02
N TRP A 334 -19.96 -8.81 18.31
CA TRP A 334 -18.56 -9.26 18.27
C TRP A 334 -17.86 -9.12 19.63
N VAL A 335 -18.07 -8.00 20.32
CA VAL A 335 -17.56 -7.78 21.69
C VAL A 335 -18.22 -8.74 22.70
N ASN A 336 -19.53 -8.97 22.58
CA ASN A 336 -20.27 -9.85 23.50
C ASN A 336 -20.06 -11.35 23.22
N THR A 337 -19.84 -11.77 21.97
CA THR A 337 -19.56 -13.19 21.65
C THR A 337 -18.12 -13.57 21.98
N SER A 338 -17.18 -12.63 21.93
CA SER A 338 -15.78 -12.87 22.32
C SER A 338 -15.55 -12.87 23.83
N TRP A 339 -16.56 -12.50 24.64
CA TRP A 339 -16.47 -12.41 26.10
C TRP A 339 -17.36 -13.40 26.88
N ASN A 340 -18.14 -14.26 26.20
CA ASN A 340 -19.02 -15.24 26.87
C ASN A 340 -18.52 -16.69 26.84
N ALA A 341 -17.22 -16.92 26.62
CA ALA A 341 -16.62 -18.26 26.67
C ALA A 341 -15.90 -18.59 28.00
N VAL A 342 -16.22 -17.89 29.10
CA VAL A 342 -15.82 -18.30 30.45
C VAL A 342 -17.07 -18.57 31.28
N ASP A 343 -17.44 -19.84 31.32
CA ASP A 343 -18.49 -20.38 32.18
C ASP A 343 -18.06 -20.21 33.65
N MET A 344 -18.56 -19.16 34.31
CA MET A 344 -18.37 -18.87 35.75
C MET A 344 -19.27 -19.76 36.62
N GLY A 345 -19.28 -21.06 36.34
CA GLY A 345 -20.13 -22.06 36.99
C GLY A 345 -19.37 -23.09 37.82
N LEU A 346 -18.20 -22.77 38.38
CA LEU A 346 -17.44 -23.70 39.24
C LEU A 346 -16.65 -22.99 40.34
N ILE A 347 -17.29 -22.14 41.15
CA ILE A 347 -16.87 -21.88 42.54
C ILE A 347 -18.13 -21.63 43.39
N GLN A 348 -18.60 -22.66 44.09
CA GLN A 348 -19.30 -22.56 45.38
C GLN A 348 -18.59 -23.46 46.38
#